data_AF-A0A0D2E1M6-F1
#
_entry.id   AF-A0A0D2E1M6-F1
#
_cell.length_a   1.000
_cell.length_b   1.000
_cell.length_c   1.000
_cell.angle_alpha   90.00
_cell.angle_beta   90.00
_cell.angle_gamma   90.00
#
_symmetry.space_group_name_H-M   'P 1'
#
loop_
_entity.id
_entity.type
_entity.pdbx_description
1 polymer ?
#
loop_
_entity_poly.entity_id
_entity_poly.type
_entity_poly.pdbx_seq_one_letter_code
_entity_poly.pdbx_strand_id
1 'polypeptide(L)'
;MAITSKGCQTCKLRRIKCDEGRPICERCTKSRRVCLPTDAVKQATFSIHVENRYASGEVHRPRGPRSSLTMLRPQINIQACALAFYLRNYVEPTEKHPRLSTCVAESLLAWRESSRHRTCPMVDAGLSSLALAVFARTQKSDAAATGASSAYHRLLGLARGRIRTVVGPDVDQRNVEACLLTVLLMGRYEGSVHRPGMLTTSSPSSLSAPRDSFMSLRSWLHHDGALAILHVWNDHLSQLDDAASCIIKHTRRGLTLSALLRGIPLADWLLDGERFGERDLDLDYDRILVPTVNLRYAVNRLLLKGQAGRDAAAAASDLSTADELDAHAKKLDTMLEEFATKIPFAGSRRRFFLGEQARTWSTWPQKHFFTPFVTTYEDQGYAALWALYFAARILVNSTRLKILRLHPPSSDREMRSAYDQARTECLSNIHLMAGDLASVHPFVLDRVVESTTTDPATSRCGSDPPSSAFSLVVKTDEPVRPHLATLMVWPLSVAGSVEGVGADRQRWFRSELSEIGRIVGDGILECAETEHWVVL
;
A
#
# COMPACT_ATOMS: atom_id res chain seq x y z
N MET A 1 22.94 15.48 44.43
CA MET A 1 22.66 15.02 43.04
C MET A 1 21.43 14.14 43.06
N ALA A 2 20.32 14.55 42.45
CA ALA A 2 19.10 13.75 42.39
C ALA A 2 19.27 12.64 41.33
N ILE A 3 19.08 11.39 41.73
CA ILE A 3 19.14 10.23 40.82
C ILE A 3 17.91 10.28 39.92
N THR A 4 18.05 10.75 38.69
CA THR A 4 16.98 10.71 37.68
C THR A 4 16.76 9.24 37.28
N SER A 5 15.57 8.70 37.55
CA SER A 5 15.29 7.31 37.19
C SER A 5 15.32 7.12 35.67
N LYS A 6 15.93 6.02 35.20
CA LYS A 6 16.17 5.76 33.78
C LYS A 6 14.97 5.15 33.04
N GLY A 7 13.89 4.84 33.75
CA GLY A 7 12.65 4.29 33.18
C GLY A 7 11.94 5.20 32.18
N CYS A 8 11.24 4.58 31.22
CA CYS A 8 10.45 5.26 30.19
C CYS A 8 9.35 6.14 30.79
N GLN A 9 8.96 7.21 30.07
CA GLN A 9 7.97 8.17 30.58
C GLN A 9 6.59 7.55 30.76
N THR A 10 6.23 6.59 29.91
CA THR A 10 4.94 5.89 30.01
C THR A 10 4.81 5.10 31.31
N CYS A 11 5.86 4.43 31.76
CA CYS A 11 5.86 3.71 33.05
C CYS A 11 5.92 4.68 34.23
N LYS A 12 6.66 5.79 34.11
CA LYS A 12 6.68 6.87 35.11
C LYS A 12 5.31 7.49 35.32
N LEU A 13 4.62 7.88 34.25
CA LEU A 13 3.26 8.42 34.28
C LEU A 13 2.27 7.46 34.94
N ARG A 14 2.47 6.16 34.73
CA ARG A 14 1.65 5.10 35.32
C ARG A 14 2.06 4.73 36.76
N ARG A 15 3.15 5.31 37.28
CA ARG A 15 3.71 4.99 38.61
C ARG A 15 4.02 3.49 38.79
N ILE A 16 4.52 2.84 37.74
CA ILE A 16 4.95 1.43 37.77
C ILE A 16 6.45 1.31 37.50
N LYS A 17 7.08 0.24 38.01
CA LYS A 17 8.51 -0.03 37.77
C LYS A 17 8.74 -0.37 36.30
N CYS A 18 9.60 0.41 35.64
CA CYS A 18 10.03 0.16 34.27
C CYS A 18 11.15 -0.89 34.27
N ASP A 19 11.11 -1.81 33.32
CA ASP A 19 12.15 -2.80 33.04
C ASP A 19 13.30 -2.24 32.18
N GLU A 20 13.23 -0.96 31.79
CA GLU A 20 14.26 -0.22 31.03
C GLU A 20 14.65 -0.82 29.67
N GLY A 21 13.89 -1.81 29.18
CA GLY A 21 14.05 -2.38 27.85
C GLY A 21 13.98 -1.33 26.75
N ARG A 22 14.94 -1.37 25.81
CA ARG A 22 15.01 -0.51 24.64
C ARG A 22 14.77 -1.35 23.38
N PRO A 23 14.00 -0.86 22.39
CA PRO A 23 13.41 0.48 22.27
C PRO A 23 12.07 0.67 22.99
N ILE A 24 11.42 -0.41 23.45
CA ILE A 24 10.13 -0.41 24.16
C ILE A 24 10.26 -1.35 25.36
N CYS A 25 9.91 -0.87 26.56
CA CYS A 25 9.93 -1.71 27.75
C CYS A 25 8.77 -2.73 27.73
N GLU A 26 8.98 -3.94 28.26
CA GLU A 26 8.00 -5.03 28.28
C GLU A 26 6.67 -4.62 28.91
N ARG A 27 6.71 -3.76 29.93
CA ARG A 27 5.50 -3.26 30.59
C ARG A 27 4.61 -2.47 29.64
N CYS A 28 5.21 -1.69 28.74
CA CYS A 28 4.48 -0.95 27.71
C CYS A 28 3.98 -1.90 26.63
N THR A 29 4.80 -2.86 26.19
CA THR A 29 4.45 -3.90 25.22
C THR A 29 3.23 -4.71 25.68
N LYS A 30 3.29 -5.30 26.89
CA LYS A 30 2.21 -6.12 27.46
C LYS A 30 0.91 -5.32 27.66
N SER A 31 1.03 -4.03 28.01
CA SER A 31 -0.13 -3.15 28.17
C SER A 31 -0.63 -2.48 26.88
N ARG A 32 0.02 -2.75 25.74
CA ARG A 32 -0.26 -2.12 24.43
C ARG A 32 -0.29 -0.59 24.49
N ARG A 33 0.69 0.01 25.17
CA ARG A 33 0.83 1.47 25.29
C ARG A 33 2.12 1.94 24.63
N VAL A 34 2.09 3.14 24.06
CA VAL A 34 3.29 3.80 23.48
C VAL A 34 4.36 3.94 24.56
N CYS A 35 5.54 3.35 24.36
CA CYS A 35 6.69 3.52 25.26
C CYS A 35 7.47 4.77 24.86
N LEU A 36 7.33 5.82 25.66
CA LEU A 36 8.01 7.08 25.42
C LEU A 36 9.42 7.04 26.05
N PRO A 37 10.50 7.25 25.29
CA PRO A 37 11.86 7.33 25.83
C PRO A 37 11.97 8.32 26.99
N THR A 38 12.90 8.07 27.91
CA THR A 38 13.15 8.90 29.09
C THR A 38 13.33 10.37 28.74
N ASP A 39 13.96 10.65 27.59
CA ASP A 39 14.29 11.98 27.09
C ASP A 39 13.30 12.52 26.04
N ALA A 40 12.32 11.71 25.60
CA ALA A 40 11.31 12.12 24.62
C ALA A 40 10.39 13.23 25.15
N VAL A 41 10.42 13.45 26.47
CA VAL A 41 9.75 14.54 27.14
C VAL A 41 10.78 15.20 28.07
N LYS A 42 11.59 16.13 27.55
CA LYS A 42 12.22 17.20 28.36
C LYS A 42 11.17 18.17 28.94
N GLN A 43 9.88 17.84 28.91
CA GLN A 43 8.84 18.66 29.53
C GLN A 43 8.73 18.22 30.98
N ALA A 44 9.33 19.02 31.84
CA ALA A 44 9.17 18.88 33.28
C ALA A 44 7.67 18.77 33.58
N THR A 45 7.32 17.81 34.43
CA THR A 45 6.06 17.86 35.15
C THR A 45 6.17 19.07 36.08
N PHE A 46 5.86 20.26 35.57
CA PHE A 46 5.90 21.47 36.39
C PHE A 46 4.76 21.36 37.38
N SER A 47 5.13 21.12 38.64
CA SER A 47 4.23 21.39 39.73
C SER A 47 4.27 22.90 39.94
N ILE A 48 3.34 23.63 39.32
CA ILE A 48 3.26 25.07 39.51
C ILE A 48 2.54 25.29 40.83
N HIS A 49 3.25 25.89 41.79
CA HIS A 49 2.60 26.51 42.93
C HIS A 49 1.79 27.69 42.40
N VAL A 50 0.47 27.58 42.41
CA VAL A 50 -0.41 28.70 42.06
C VAL A 50 -0.39 29.68 43.24
N GLU A 51 0.66 30.51 43.27
CA GLU A 51 0.92 31.49 44.32
C GLU A 51 0.06 32.76 44.14
N ASN A 52 -0.38 33.04 42.91
CA ASN A 52 -1.01 34.30 42.52
C ASN A 52 -2.25 34.66 43.35
N ARG A 53 -3.06 33.68 43.77
CA ARG A 53 -4.26 33.91 44.59
C ARG A 53 -3.94 34.24 46.05
N TYR A 54 -2.78 33.80 46.54
CA TYR A 54 -2.28 34.18 47.86
C TYR A 54 -1.56 35.53 47.78
N ALA A 55 -0.82 35.79 46.70
CA ALA A 55 -0.12 37.04 46.46
C ALA A 55 -1.07 38.21 46.18
N SER A 56 -2.24 37.97 45.56
CA SER A 56 -3.29 38.97 45.35
C SER A 56 -4.13 39.26 46.60
N GLY A 57 -3.94 38.51 47.68
CA GLY A 57 -4.72 38.64 48.92
C GLY A 57 -6.15 38.10 48.83
N GLU A 58 -6.55 37.49 47.70
CA GLU A 58 -7.87 36.87 47.55
C GLU A 58 -8.10 35.71 48.53
N VAL A 59 -7.03 35.00 48.91
CA VAL A 59 -7.11 33.83 49.79
C VAL A 59 -5.98 33.87 50.82
N HIS A 60 -6.32 33.59 52.08
CA HIS A 60 -5.34 33.50 53.15
C HIS A 60 -4.49 32.22 53.01
N ARG A 61 -3.17 32.34 53.17
CA ARG A 61 -2.24 31.19 53.03
C ARG A 61 -2.51 30.15 54.14
N PRO A 62 -2.74 28.87 53.81
CA PRO A 62 -2.95 27.84 54.82
C PRO A 62 -1.66 27.62 55.64
N ARG A 63 -1.79 27.48 56.96
CA ARG A 63 -0.67 27.16 57.85
C ARG A 63 -0.49 25.63 57.88
N GLY A 64 0.55 25.13 57.20
CA GLY A 64 0.86 23.69 57.14
C GLY A 64 1.59 23.28 55.85
N PRO A 65 1.95 21.99 55.67
CA PRO A 65 2.64 21.50 54.46
C PRO A 65 1.84 21.83 53.20
N ARG A 66 2.52 22.38 52.18
CA ARG A 66 1.93 22.89 50.94
C ARG A 66 1.20 21.78 50.18
N SER A 67 -0.13 21.70 50.28
CA SER A 67 -0.93 20.69 49.56
C SER A 67 -1.53 21.17 48.24
N SER A 68 -1.35 22.43 47.85
CA SER A 68 -1.86 22.94 46.56
C SER A 68 -0.86 22.72 45.41
N LEU A 69 -0.59 21.45 45.07
CA LEU A 69 0.09 21.10 43.83
C LEU A 69 -0.98 20.88 42.75
N THR A 70 -1.19 21.87 41.91
CA THR A 70 -1.97 21.66 40.67
C THR A 70 -1.08 20.90 39.70
N MET A 71 -1.32 19.59 39.56
CA MET A 71 -0.67 18.81 38.51
C MET A 71 -1.24 19.23 37.16
N LEU A 72 -0.51 20.07 36.43
CA LEU A 72 -0.73 20.24 35.00
C LEU A 72 -0.33 18.94 34.32
N ARG A 73 -1.32 18.09 34.03
CA ARG A 73 -1.14 16.99 33.08
C ARG A 73 -1.15 17.61 31.69
N PRO A 74 -0.05 17.57 30.92
CA PRO A 74 -0.09 18.00 29.54
C PRO A 74 -1.16 17.20 28.82
N GLN A 75 -2.14 17.86 28.21
CA GLN A 75 -3.05 17.19 27.29
C GLN A 75 -2.21 16.69 26.12
N ILE A 76 -1.95 15.39 26.08
CA ILE A 76 -1.28 14.77 24.94
C ILE A 76 -2.23 14.94 23.75
N ASN A 77 -1.89 15.84 22.84
CA ASN A 77 -2.68 16.08 21.65
C ASN A 77 -2.64 14.82 20.78
N ILE A 78 -3.77 14.10 20.73
CA ILE A 78 -3.90 12.84 19.99
C ILE A 78 -3.61 13.01 18.49
N GLN A 79 -3.90 14.18 17.92
CA GLN A 79 -3.56 14.51 16.53
C GLN A 79 -2.04 14.56 16.33
N ALA A 80 -1.31 15.18 17.26
CA ALA A 80 0.15 15.23 17.19
C ALA A 80 0.77 13.83 17.32
N CYS A 81 0.24 12.99 18.21
CA CYS A 81 0.67 11.58 18.32
C CYS A 81 0.38 10.79 17.05
N ALA A 82 -0.81 10.95 16.46
CA ALA A 82 -1.19 10.26 15.25
C ALA A 82 -0.31 10.68 14.06
N LEU A 83 -0.05 11.98 13.90
CA LEU A 83 0.86 12.50 12.88
C LEU A 83 2.28 11.95 13.04
N ALA A 84 2.84 11.99 14.26
CA ALA A 84 4.16 11.46 14.53
C ALA A 84 4.24 9.94 14.26
N PHE A 85 3.19 9.20 14.63
CA PHE A 85 3.07 7.78 14.33
C PHE A 85 3.02 7.52 12.81
N TYR A 86 2.20 8.27 12.08
CA TYR A 86 2.05 8.11 10.63
C TYR A 86 3.37 8.41 9.90
N LEU A 87 3.96 9.58 10.16
CA LEU A 87 5.22 9.98 9.53
C LEU A 87 6.34 8.97 9.79
N ARG A 88 6.44 8.44 11.02
CA ARG A 88 7.49 7.49 11.40
C ARG A 88 7.34 6.13 10.74
N ASN A 89 6.11 5.62 10.59
CA ASN A 89 5.90 4.22 10.16
C ASN A 89 5.53 4.10 8.68
N TYR A 90 5.00 5.16 8.08
CA TYR A 90 4.44 5.17 6.73
C TYR A 90 5.17 6.09 5.75
N VAL A 91 5.94 7.07 6.24
CA VAL A 91 6.60 8.10 5.41
C VAL A 91 8.13 7.99 5.50
N GLU A 92 8.66 6.77 5.63
CA GLU A 92 10.11 6.57 5.67
C GLU A 92 10.73 6.86 4.30
N PRO A 93 11.68 7.83 4.19
CA PRO A 93 12.34 8.13 2.93
C PRO A 93 13.30 7.00 2.61
N THR A 94 12.91 6.15 1.67
CA THR A 94 13.78 5.12 1.16
C THR A 94 14.57 5.68 0.00
N GLU A 95 15.68 6.37 0.32
CA GLU A 95 16.60 6.98 -0.67
C GLU A 95 17.14 5.99 -1.72
N LYS A 96 16.93 4.68 -1.53
CA LYS A 96 17.47 3.60 -2.37
C LYS A 96 16.44 2.84 -3.21
N HIS A 97 15.13 3.10 -3.08
CA HIS A 97 14.12 2.26 -3.76
C HIS A 97 13.81 2.74 -5.20
N PRO A 98 13.52 1.80 -6.13
CA PRO A 98 12.99 2.15 -7.46
C PRO A 98 11.67 2.95 -7.35
N ARG A 99 11.58 4.06 -8.10
CA ARG A 99 10.43 4.99 -8.13
C ARG A 99 9.13 4.39 -8.67
N LEU A 100 9.15 3.16 -9.17
CA LEU A 100 7.98 2.41 -9.62
C LEU A 100 6.95 2.16 -8.49
N SER A 101 7.37 2.24 -7.22
CA SER A 101 6.51 2.08 -6.06
C SER A 101 5.96 3.39 -5.48
N THR A 102 5.85 4.46 -6.28
CA THR A 102 5.32 5.76 -5.85
C THR A 102 4.04 5.61 -5.04
N CYS A 103 4.12 5.95 -3.76
CA CYS A 103 3.02 5.92 -2.82
C CYS A 103 2.75 7.32 -2.25
N VAL A 104 1.70 7.43 -1.45
CA VAL A 104 1.34 8.70 -0.78
C VAL A 104 2.49 9.27 0.03
N ALA A 105 3.39 8.43 0.56
CA ALA A 105 4.58 8.87 1.28
C ALA A 105 5.51 9.75 0.43
N GLU A 106 5.83 9.32 -0.79
CA GLU A 106 6.69 10.09 -1.70
C GLU A 106 6.03 11.41 -2.09
N SER A 107 4.72 11.38 -2.36
CA SER A 107 3.93 12.58 -2.66
C SER A 107 3.95 13.57 -1.50
N LEU A 108 3.86 13.09 -0.25
CA LEU A 108 3.95 13.92 0.95
C LEU A 108 5.36 14.48 1.16
N LEU A 109 6.41 13.69 0.90
CA LEU A 109 7.80 14.14 1.00
C LEU A 109 8.09 15.24 -0.04
N ALA A 110 7.71 15.02 -1.30
CA ALA A 110 7.87 16.01 -2.36
C ALA A 110 7.07 17.28 -2.10
N TRP A 111 5.82 17.15 -1.63
CA TRP A 111 5.01 18.30 -1.23
C TRP A 111 5.67 19.11 -0.12
N ARG A 112 6.24 18.43 0.89
CA ARG A 112 6.95 19.07 1.99
C ARG A 112 8.21 19.79 1.52
N GLU A 113 8.92 19.21 0.57
CA GLU A 113 10.14 19.77 0.01
C GLU A 113 9.86 21.01 -0.86
N SER A 114 8.83 20.95 -1.70
CA SER A 114 8.39 22.10 -2.52
C SER A 114 7.74 23.21 -1.69
N SER A 115 7.16 22.87 -0.52
CA SER A 115 6.39 23.79 0.33
C SER A 115 7.15 24.35 1.54
N ARG A 116 8.49 24.25 1.59
CA ARG A 116 9.33 24.64 2.75
C ARG A 116 9.03 26.02 3.38
N HIS A 117 8.35 26.92 2.67
CA HIS A 117 8.01 28.28 3.14
C HIS A 117 6.52 28.65 3.16
N ARG A 118 5.58 27.75 2.84
CA ARG A 118 4.14 28.07 2.87
C ARG A 118 3.30 26.82 3.11
N THR A 119 2.61 26.76 4.25
CA THR A 119 1.70 25.66 4.61
C THR A 119 0.41 25.72 3.80
N CYS A 120 -0.18 24.56 3.49
CA CYS A 120 -1.50 24.47 2.87
C CYS A 120 -2.47 23.83 3.85
N PRO A 121 -3.38 24.62 4.48
CA PRO A 121 -4.28 24.11 5.52
C PRO A 121 -5.14 22.92 5.08
N MET A 122 -5.43 22.83 3.77
CA MET A 122 -6.17 21.73 3.17
C MET A 122 -5.37 20.43 3.18
N VAL A 123 -4.11 20.45 2.72
CA VAL A 123 -3.22 19.28 2.74
C VAL A 123 -2.92 18.87 4.19
N ASP A 124 -2.66 19.84 5.07
CA ASP A 124 -2.39 19.58 6.50
C ASP A 124 -3.60 18.93 7.20
N ALA A 125 -4.81 19.38 6.87
CA ALA A 125 -6.05 18.77 7.35
C ALA A 125 -6.24 17.35 6.79
N GLY A 126 -5.93 17.13 5.51
CA GLY A 126 -5.93 15.81 4.86
C GLY A 126 -4.99 14.81 5.53
N LEU A 127 -3.74 15.22 5.74
CA LEU A 127 -2.74 14.39 6.42
C LEU A 127 -3.17 14.11 7.86
N SER A 128 -3.69 15.11 8.56
CA SER A 128 -4.17 14.95 9.94
C SER A 128 -5.35 13.98 10.03
N SER A 129 -6.35 14.09 9.13
CA SER A 129 -7.49 13.17 9.12
C SER A 129 -7.06 11.74 8.84
N LEU A 130 -6.18 11.53 7.85
CA LEU A 130 -5.67 10.21 7.51
C LEU A 130 -4.85 9.61 8.66
N ALA A 131 -3.91 10.39 9.22
CA ALA A 131 -3.07 9.93 10.32
C ALA A 131 -3.91 9.54 11.55
N LEU A 132 -4.92 10.33 11.88
CA LEU A 132 -5.86 10.01 12.97
C LEU A 132 -6.67 8.75 12.68
N ALA A 133 -7.15 8.54 11.46
CA ALA A 133 -7.91 7.35 11.08
C ALA A 133 -7.05 6.07 11.14
N VAL A 134 -5.84 6.12 10.58
CA VAL A 134 -4.87 5.02 10.64
C VAL A 134 -4.47 4.72 12.08
N PHE A 135 -4.20 5.75 12.88
CA PHE A 135 -3.88 5.58 14.30
C PHE A 135 -5.05 4.98 15.07
N ALA A 136 -6.28 5.46 14.82
CA ALA A 136 -7.48 4.93 15.45
C ALA A 136 -7.66 3.43 15.17
N ARG A 137 -7.47 3.01 13.92
CA ARG A 137 -7.58 1.61 13.51
C ARG A 137 -6.47 0.75 14.10
N THR A 138 -5.21 1.12 13.87
CA THR A 138 -4.05 0.29 14.22
C THR A 138 -3.79 0.26 15.73
N GLN A 139 -4.06 1.35 16.43
CA GLN A 139 -3.89 1.47 17.89
C GLN A 139 -5.19 1.26 18.67
N LYS A 140 -6.31 0.97 17.99
CA LYS A 140 -7.64 0.76 18.60
C LYS A 140 -8.04 1.92 19.53
N SER A 141 -8.01 3.15 19.00
CA SER A 141 -8.25 4.38 19.76
C SER A 141 -9.52 5.11 19.29
N ASP A 142 -10.59 5.04 20.11
CA ASP A 142 -11.87 5.70 19.82
C ASP A 142 -11.78 7.22 19.83
N ALA A 143 -10.92 7.78 20.69
CA ALA A 143 -10.64 9.21 20.73
C ALA A 143 -10.01 9.68 19.40
N ALA A 144 -9.10 8.88 18.82
CA ALA A 144 -8.53 9.19 17.52
C ALA A 144 -9.56 9.07 16.40
N ALA A 145 -10.47 8.08 16.47
CA ALA A 145 -11.55 7.92 15.48
C ALA A 145 -12.48 9.15 15.45
N THR A 146 -12.87 9.66 16.63
CA THR A 146 -13.69 10.87 16.77
C THR A 146 -12.96 12.09 16.22
N GLY A 147 -11.66 12.23 16.54
CA GLY A 147 -10.80 13.27 16.00
C GLY A 147 -10.66 13.19 14.47
N ALA A 148 -10.53 11.98 13.93
CA ALA A 148 -10.38 11.74 12.49
C ALA A 148 -11.63 12.20 11.73
N SER A 149 -12.82 11.82 12.20
CA SER A 149 -14.11 12.24 11.62
C SER A 149 -14.29 13.76 11.66
N SER A 150 -13.96 14.39 12.79
CA SER A 150 -14.04 15.85 12.94
C SER A 150 -13.07 16.57 12.00
N ALA A 151 -11.83 16.07 11.88
CA ALA A 151 -10.83 16.62 10.97
C ALA A 151 -11.25 16.47 9.50
N TYR A 152 -11.81 15.31 9.14
CA TYR A 152 -12.30 15.03 7.78
C TYR A 152 -13.49 15.92 7.40
N HIS A 153 -14.42 16.16 8.33
CA HIS A 153 -15.53 17.08 8.08
C HIS A 153 -15.05 18.51 7.77
N ARG A 154 -14.07 19.01 8.53
CA ARG A 154 -13.44 20.31 8.25
C ARG A 154 -12.71 20.31 6.91
N LEU A 155 -12.02 19.22 6.58
CA LEU A 155 -11.32 19.06 5.29
C LEU A 155 -12.28 19.17 4.11
N LEU A 156 -13.46 18.55 4.17
CA LEU A 156 -14.47 18.64 3.12
C LEU A 156 -14.87 20.10 2.83
N GLY A 157 -15.01 20.93 3.88
CA GLY A 157 -15.26 22.36 3.74
C GLY A 157 -14.13 23.10 3.02
N LEU A 158 -12.87 22.84 3.40
CA LEU A 158 -11.68 23.44 2.79
C LEU A 158 -11.52 23.02 1.32
N ALA A 159 -11.67 21.72 1.04
CA ALA A 159 -11.53 21.15 -0.30
C ALA A 159 -12.59 21.73 -1.26
N ARG A 160 -13.86 21.84 -0.82
CA ARG A 160 -14.93 22.43 -1.63
C ARG A 160 -14.66 23.87 -2.05
N GLY A 161 -14.03 24.67 -1.18
CA GLY A 161 -13.65 26.05 -1.51
C GLY A 161 -12.47 26.11 -2.50
N ARG A 162 -11.44 25.30 -2.26
CA ARG A 162 -10.17 25.29 -3.04
C ARG A 162 -10.30 24.66 -4.42
N ILE A 163 -11.04 23.56 -4.57
CA ILE A 163 -11.16 22.87 -5.88
C ILE A 163 -11.79 23.79 -6.93
N ARG A 164 -12.68 24.70 -6.52
CA ARG A 164 -13.27 25.70 -7.44
C ARG A 164 -12.24 26.66 -8.03
N THR A 165 -11.09 26.86 -7.37
CA THR A 165 -10.02 27.74 -7.87
C THR A 165 -9.07 27.02 -8.82
N VAL A 166 -9.23 25.71 -9.01
CA VAL A 166 -8.46 24.93 -10.01
C VAL A 166 -9.07 25.10 -11.40
N VAL A 167 -10.32 25.54 -11.50
CA VAL A 167 -11.03 25.75 -12.77
C VAL A 167 -11.03 27.24 -13.09
N GLY A 168 -10.20 27.68 -14.05
CA GLY A 168 -10.10 29.07 -14.48
C GLY A 168 -8.91 29.35 -15.40
N PRO A 169 -8.76 30.57 -15.94
CA PRO A 169 -7.64 30.93 -16.83
C PRO A 169 -6.27 30.98 -16.11
N ASP A 170 -6.27 31.22 -14.80
CA ASP A 170 -5.06 31.32 -13.97
C ASP A 170 -4.78 30.01 -13.20
N VAL A 171 -4.71 28.88 -13.91
CA VAL A 171 -4.41 27.58 -13.29
C VAL A 171 -2.98 27.58 -12.74
N ASP A 172 -2.85 27.37 -11.43
CA ASP A 172 -1.56 27.30 -10.74
C ASP A 172 -1.20 25.85 -10.41
N GLN A 173 0.00 25.43 -10.81
CA GLN A 173 0.55 24.07 -10.58
C GLN A 173 0.42 23.66 -9.11
N ARG A 174 0.75 24.57 -8.19
CA ARG A 174 0.76 24.26 -6.77
C ARG A 174 -0.66 24.03 -6.22
N ASN A 175 -1.64 24.79 -6.69
CA ASN A 175 -3.04 24.57 -6.33
C ASN A 175 -3.57 23.24 -6.88
N VAL A 176 -3.21 22.86 -8.10
CA VAL A 176 -3.52 21.54 -8.67
C VAL A 176 -2.96 20.44 -7.79
N GLU A 177 -1.65 20.47 -7.50
CA GLU A 177 -0.97 19.46 -6.69
C GLU A 177 -1.53 19.36 -5.27
N ALA A 178 -1.85 20.51 -4.65
CA ALA A 178 -2.51 20.54 -3.35
C ALA A 178 -3.86 19.82 -3.38
N CYS A 179 -4.66 20.07 -4.42
CA CYS A 179 -5.97 19.44 -4.59
C CYS A 179 -5.84 17.94 -4.85
N LEU A 180 -4.95 17.52 -5.75
CA LEU A 180 -4.68 16.11 -6.04
C LEU A 180 -4.24 15.35 -4.79
N LEU A 181 -3.21 15.85 -4.10
CA LEU A 181 -2.72 15.24 -2.87
C LEU A 181 -3.82 15.18 -1.80
N THR A 182 -4.63 16.22 -1.67
CA THR A 182 -5.76 16.23 -0.74
C THR A 182 -6.78 15.16 -1.08
N VAL A 183 -7.21 15.05 -2.34
CA VAL A 183 -8.20 14.08 -2.80
C VAL A 183 -7.68 12.65 -2.60
N LEU A 184 -6.39 12.40 -2.86
CA LEU A 184 -5.75 11.11 -2.56
C LEU A 184 -5.78 10.80 -1.06
N LEU A 185 -5.45 11.77 -0.20
CA LEU A 185 -5.53 11.61 1.27
C LEU A 185 -6.97 11.36 1.74
N MET A 186 -7.96 11.98 1.11
CA MET A 186 -9.39 11.77 1.39
C MET A 186 -9.83 10.34 1.03
N GLY A 187 -9.45 9.86 -0.17
CA GLY A 187 -9.71 8.47 -0.57
C GLY A 187 -9.07 7.45 0.38
N ARG A 188 -7.82 7.68 0.80
CA ARG A 188 -7.13 6.84 1.79
C ARG A 188 -7.81 6.89 3.16
N TYR A 189 -8.27 8.06 3.60
CA TYR A 189 -9.02 8.19 4.85
C TYR A 189 -10.28 7.33 4.81
N GLU A 190 -11.03 7.38 3.71
CA GLU A 190 -12.25 6.58 3.54
C GLU A 190 -11.98 5.08 3.57
N GLY A 191 -10.89 4.64 2.94
CA GLY A 191 -10.40 3.26 3.06
C GLY A 191 -10.04 2.90 4.51
N SER A 192 -9.37 3.80 5.23
CA SER A 192 -9.02 3.59 6.64
C SER A 192 -10.22 3.54 7.58
N VAL A 193 -11.33 4.24 7.30
CA VAL A 193 -12.54 4.15 8.15
C VAL A 193 -13.50 3.03 7.73
N HIS A 194 -13.33 2.47 6.53
CA HIS A 194 -14.11 1.35 6.04
C HIS A 194 -14.01 0.15 7.00
N ARG A 195 -15.12 -0.51 7.29
CA ARG A 195 -15.14 -1.72 8.13
C ARG A 195 -15.54 -2.91 7.28
N PRO A 196 -14.89 -4.09 7.42
CA PRO A 196 -15.25 -5.26 6.62
C PRO A 196 -16.74 -5.67 6.67
N GLY A 197 -17.41 -5.42 7.80
CA GLY A 197 -18.86 -5.66 7.94
C GLY A 197 -19.77 -4.62 7.26
N MET A 198 -19.23 -3.57 6.61
CA MET A 198 -20.04 -2.61 5.85
C MET A 198 -20.36 -3.12 4.44
N LEU A 199 -19.60 -4.08 3.91
CA LEU A 199 -19.97 -4.77 2.66
C LEU A 199 -21.04 -5.84 2.89
N THR A 200 -21.44 -6.10 4.15
CA THR A 200 -22.32 -7.22 4.54
C THR A 200 -23.71 -6.82 5.02
N THR A 201 -24.07 -5.53 5.11
CA THR A 201 -25.40 -5.15 5.62
C THR A 201 -26.49 -5.29 4.56
N SER A 202 -26.94 -6.53 4.35
CA SER A 202 -28.28 -6.83 3.87
C SER A 202 -29.26 -6.66 5.04
N SER A 203 -30.13 -5.64 4.98
CA SER A 203 -31.45 -5.79 5.61
C SER A 203 -32.35 -6.49 4.59
N PRO A 204 -32.99 -7.63 4.92
CA PRO A 204 -33.82 -8.38 3.98
C PRO A 204 -35.15 -7.68 3.59
N SER A 205 -35.36 -6.42 3.98
CA SER A 205 -36.64 -5.71 3.85
C SER A 205 -36.72 -4.66 2.74
N SER A 206 -35.71 -4.49 1.88
CA SER A 206 -35.81 -3.55 0.75
C SER A 206 -35.43 -4.19 -0.59
N LEU A 207 -36.44 -4.50 -1.41
CA LEU A 207 -36.34 -4.99 -2.78
C LEU A 207 -35.74 -3.98 -3.80
N SER A 208 -35.02 -2.95 -3.35
CA SER A 208 -34.57 -1.87 -4.23
C SER A 208 -33.30 -1.13 -3.78
N ALA A 209 -32.46 -1.72 -2.93
CA ALA A 209 -31.14 -1.15 -2.61
C ALA A 209 -30.04 -1.86 -3.43
N PRO A 210 -29.13 -1.15 -4.12
CA PRO A 210 -28.00 -1.79 -4.78
C PRO A 210 -27.16 -2.51 -3.72
N ARG A 211 -26.73 -3.73 -4.02
CA ARG A 211 -25.73 -4.46 -3.21
C ARG A 211 -24.55 -3.52 -2.96
N ASP A 212 -24.13 -3.33 -1.71
CA ASP A 212 -22.87 -2.63 -1.37
C ASP A 212 -21.69 -3.48 -1.89
N SER A 213 -21.49 -3.43 -3.21
CA SER A 213 -20.43 -4.11 -3.96
C SER A 213 -19.14 -3.32 -3.83
N PHE A 214 -17.98 -3.96 -4.03
CA PHE A 214 -16.69 -3.27 -4.18
C PHE A 214 -16.75 -2.09 -5.15
N MET A 215 -17.63 -2.16 -6.16
CA MET A 215 -17.85 -1.07 -7.14
C MET A 215 -18.62 0.15 -6.60
N SER A 216 -19.27 0.03 -5.44
CA SER A 216 -20.06 1.09 -4.79
C SER A 216 -19.28 1.88 -3.73
N LEU A 217 -17.99 1.58 -3.53
CA LEU A 217 -17.17 2.27 -2.55
C LEU A 217 -17.12 3.78 -2.82
N ARG A 218 -17.41 4.57 -1.78
CA ARG A 218 -17.37 6.04 -1.85
C ARG A 218 -16.00 6.58 -2.25
N SER A 219 -14.94 5.83 -1.95
CA SER A 219 -13.57 6.19 -2.33
C SER A 219 -13.41 6.35 -3.84
N TRP A 220 -14.22 5.69 -4.68
CA TRP A 220 -14.18 5.86 -6.13
C TRP A 220 -14.57 7.27 -6.59
N LEU A 221 -15.40 7.98 -5.82
CA LEU A 221 -15.74 9.37 -6.14
C LEU A 221 -14.53 10.30 -6.02
N HIS A 222 -13.59 10.01 -5.10
CA HIS A 222 -12.32 10.73 -5.02
C HIS A 222 -11.43 10.43 -6.23
N HIS A 223 -11.47 9.22 -6.76
CA HIS A 223 -10.73 8.89 -7.97
C HIS A 223 -11.29 9.64 -9.19
N ASP A 224 -12.63 9.71 -9.31
CA ASP A 224 -13.28 10.48 -10.37
C ASP A 224 -12.98 11.99 -10.24
N GLY A 225 -12.96 12.52 -9.01
CA GLY A 225 -12.54 13.90 -8.75
C GLY A 225 -11.07 14.16 -9.08
N ALA A 226 -10.18 13.23 -8.73
CA ALA A 226 -8.76 13.31 -9.08
C ALA A 226 -8.53 13.25 -10.59
N LEU A 227 -9.29 12.42 -11.31
CA LEU A 227 -9.27 12.36 -12.77
C LEU A 227 -9.64 13.71 -13.39
N ALA A 228 -10.70 14.36 -12.91
CA ALA A 228 -11.12 15.67 -13.39
C ALA A 228 -10.07 16.76 -13.13
N ILE A 229 -9.46 16.77 -11.93
CA ILE A 229 -8.38 17.73 -11.60
C ILE A 229 -7.14 17.47 -12.46
N LEU A 230 -6.77 16.20 -12.66
CA LEU A 230 -5.63 15.83 -13.49
C LEU A 230 -5.87 16.18 -14.97
N HIS A 231 -7.10 16.12 -15.45
CA HIS A 231 -7.46 16.57 -16.79
C HIS A 231 -7.22 18.07 -16.97
N VAL A 232 -7.60 18.89 -15.98
CA VAL A 232 -7.32 20.34 -16.00
C VAL A 232 -5.81 20.60 -16.03
N TRP A 233 -5.03 19.85 -15.24
CA TRP A 233 -3.57 19.93 -15.31
C TRP A 233 -3.05 19.57 -16.72
N ASN A 234 -3.56 18.49 -17.30
CA ASN A 234 -3.18 18.04 -18.63
C ASN A 234 -3.42 19.12 -19.69
N ASP A 235 -4.57 19.78 -19.66
CA ASP A 235 -4.96 20.74 -20.70
C ASP A 235 -4.21 22.08 -20.58
N HIS A 236 -3.87 22.49 -19.36
CA HIS A 236 -3.36 23.83 -19.09
C HIS A 236 -1.87 23.90 -18.73
N LEU A 237 -1.30 22.82 -18.17
CA LEU A 237 0.04 22.87 -17.56
C LEU A 237 1.00 21.78 -18.07
N SER A 238 0.51 20.72 -18.74
CA SER A 238 1.38 19.61 -19.17
C SER A 238 2.47 19.99 -20.17
N GLN A 239 2.31 21.11 -20.87
CA GLN A 239 3.26 21.60 -21.88
C GLN A 239 4.41 22.41 -21.27
N LEU A 240 4.35 22.73 -19.97
CA LEU A 240 5.42 23.44 -19.28
C LEU A 240 6.58 22.47 -18.99
N ASP A 241 7.81 22.91 -19.22
CA ASP A 241 8.99 22.09 -18.94
C ASP A 241 9.06 21.68 -17.46
N ASP A 242 9.32 20.40 -17.22
CA ASP A 242 9.41 19.77 -15.89
C ASP A 242 8.16 19.94 -14.99
N ALA A 243 7.00 20.17 -15.59
CA ALA A 243 5.75 20.39 -14.85
C ALA A 243 5.22 19.14 -14.14
N ALA A 244 5.65 17.95 -14.56
CA ALA A 244 5.09 16.70 -14.05
C ALA A 244 5.82 16.24 -12.78
N SER A 245 5.31 16.69 -11.62
CA SER A 245 5.82 16.27 -10.32
C SER A 245 5.49 14.81 -9.99
N CYS A 246 6.06 14.29 -8.90
CA CYS A 246 5.73 12.95 -8.43
C CYS A 246 4.25 12.82 -8.01
N ILE A 247 3.58 13.92 -7.64
CA ILE A 247 2.15 13.92 -7.27
C ILE A 247 1.30 13.67 -8.53
N ILE A 248 1.66 14.31 -9.65
CA ILE A 248 1.04 14.10 -10.96
C ILE A 248 1.20 12.63 -11.38
N LYS A 249 2.42 12.10 -11.33
CA LYS A 249 2.72 10.70 -11.61
C LYS A 249 1.94 9.72 -10.74
N HIS A 250 1.99 9.92 -9.43
CA HIS A 250 1.29 9.06 -8.47
C HIS A 250 -0.23 9.07 -8.72
N THR A 251 -0.80 10.24 -9.02
CA THR A 251 -2.22 10.37 -9.37
C THR A 251 -2.56 9.57 -10.62
N ARG A 252 -1.83 9.77 -11.73
CA ARG A 252 -2.04 9.03 -12.99
C ARG A 252 -1.98 7.52 -12.76
N ARG A 253 -0.92 7.01 -12.11
CA ARG A 253 -0.77 5.58 -11.82
C ARG A 253 -1.92 5.03 -10.97
N GLY A 254 -2.34 5.78 -9.96
CA GLY A 254 -3.51 5.44 -9.14
C GLY A 254 -4.79 5.33 -9.96
N LEU A 255 -5.00 6.22 -10.93
CA LEU A 255 -6.14 6.16 -11.86
C LEU A 255 -6.04 4.98 -12.84
N THR A 256 -4.84 4.65 -13.33
CA THR A 256 -4.59 3.44 -14.14
C THR A 256 -5.01 2.17 -13.39
N LEU A 257 -4.59 2.03 -12.14
CA LEU A 257 -5.00 0.91 -11.29
C LEU A 257 -6.49 0.96 -10.95
N SER A 258 -7.05 2.16 -10.74
CA SER A 258 -8.48 2.34 -10.51
C SER A 258 -9.31 1.87 -11.71
N ALA A 259 -8.89 2.18 -12.93
CA ALA A 259 -9.57 1.78 -14.15
C ALA A 259 -9.60 0.26 -14.30
N LEU A 260 -8.46 -0.39 -14.04
CA LEU A 260 -8.35 -1.85 -14.03
C LEU A 260 -9.27 -2.49 -13.00
N LEU A 261 -9.25 -2.00 -11.76
CA LEU A 261 -10.10 -2.54 -10.68
C LEU A 261 -11.59 -2.36 -10.97
N ARG A 262 -11.97 -1.25 -11.61
CA ARG A 262 -13.36 -0.94 -11.96
C ARG A 262 -13.81 -1.54 -13.29
N GLY A 263 -12.89 -2.14 -14.07
CA GLY A 263 -13.18 -2.66 -15.40
C GLY A 263 -13.66 -1.59 -16.38
N ILE A 264 -13.06 -0.39 -16.34
CA ILE A 264 -13.38 0.74 -17.23
C ILE A 264 -12.18 1.06 -18.14
N PRO A 265 -12.39 1.67 -19.32
CA PRO A 265 -11.29 2.03 -20.20
C PRO A 265 -10.52 3.24 -19.67
N LEU A 266 -9.26 3.36 -20.07
CA LEU A 266 -8.50 4.59 -19.89
C LEU A 266 -8.85 5.60 -20.99
N ALA A 267 -8.88 6.88 -20.65
CA ALA A 267 -9.04 7.96 -21.62
C ALA A 267 -7.76 8.13 -22.44
N ASP A 268 -7.88 8.56 -23.70
CA ASP A 268 -6.76 8.65 -24.65
C ASP A 268 -5.62 9.56 -24.14
N TRP A 269 -5.96 10.66 -23.48
CA TRP A 269 -4.98 11.59 -22.92
C TRP A 269 -4.21 11.02 -21.71
N LEU A 270 -4.67 9.91 -21.12
CA LEU A 270 -4.01 9.15 -20.05
C LEU A 270 -3.18 7.98 -20.57
N LEU A 271 -3.01 7.78 -21.88
CA LEU A 271 -2.27 6.61 -22.35
C LEU A 271 -0.76 6.78 -22.19
N ASP A 272 -0.24 7.95 -22.56
CA ASP A 272 1.21 8.19 -22.62
C ASP A 272 1.78 8.69 -21.28
N GLY A 273 2.52 7.83 -20.58
CA GLY A 273 3.17 8.15 -19.30
C GLY A 273 4.29 9.19 -19.40
N GLU A 274 4.92 9.36 -20.56
CA GLU A 274 6.01 10.31 -20.76
C GLU A 274 5.52 11.75 -20.53
N ARG A 275 4.29 12.05 -20.99
CA ARG A 275 3.60 13.33 -20.75
C ARG A 275 3.37 13.66 -19.28
N PHE A 276 3.41 12.65 -18.42
CA PHE A 276 3.28 12.79 -16.97
C PHE A 276 4.62 12.61 -16.27
N GLY A 277 5.74 12.71 -16.99
CA GLY A 277 7.08 12.73 -16.41
C GLY A 277 7.62 11.36 -15.97
N GLU A 278 7.03 10.27 -16.47
CA GLU A 278 7.57 8.91 -16.32
C GLU A 278 8.76 8.73 -17.26
N ARG A 279 9.85 8.13 -16.76
CA ARG A 279 11.13 7.97 -17.48
C ARG A 279 11.79 6.64 -17.13
N ASP A 280 12.69 6.16 -17.97
CA ASP A 280 13.47 4.95 -17.72
C ASP A 280 12.56 3.74 -17.39
N LEU A 281 12.85 3.00 -16.32
CA LEU A 281 12.07 1.85 -15.87
C LEU A 281 10.60 2.17 -15.59
N ASP A 282 10.32 3.40 -15.13
CA ASP A 282 8.95 3.84 -14.87
C ASP A 282 8.12 3.82 -16.16
N LEU A 283 8.68 4.36 -17.24
CA LEU A 283 8.02 4.45 -18.54
C LEU A 283 7.97 3.08 -19.23
N ASP A 284 9.01 2.25 -19.07
CA ASP A 284 9.01 0.89 -19.62
C ASP A 284 7.91 0.02 -19.00
N TYR A 285 7.67 0.14 -17.69
CA TYR A 285 6.56 -0.56 -17.03
C TYR A 285 5.19 0.01 -17.42
N ASP A 286 5.06 1.33 -17.55
CA ASP A 286 3.83 1.99 -17.98
C ASP A 286 3.37 1.54 -19.38
N ARG A 287 4.33 1.46 -20.32
CA ARG A 287 4.13 0.93 -21.69
C ARG A 287 3.62 -0.52 -21.72
N ILE A 288 3.67 -1.24 -20.61
CA ILE A 288 3.12 -2.59 -20.45
C ILE A 288 1.77 -2.52 -19.72
N LEU A 289 1.73 -1.86 -18.56
CA LEU A 289 0.57 -1.86 -17.69
C LEU A 289 -0.63 -1.18 -18.35
N VAL A 290 -0.47 0.01 -18.95
CA VAL A 290 -1.57 0.77 -19.57
C VAL A 290 -2.24 -0.02 -20.70
N PRO A 291 -1.51 -0.60 -21.67
CA PRO A 291 -2.11 -1.47 -22.67
C PRO A 291 -2.78 -2.70 -22.06
N THR A 292 -2.22 -3.28 -20.99
CA THR A 292 -2.83 -4.42 -20.30
C THR A 292 -4.20 -4.07 -19.71
N VAL A 293 -4.38 -2.88 -19.14
CA VAL A 293 -5.68 -2.42 -18.62
C VAL A 293 -6.72 -2.33 -19.74
N ASN A 294 -6.37 -1.68 -20.85
CA ASN A 294 -7.28 -1.53 -22.00
C ASN A 294 -7.58 -2.86 -22.68
N LEU A 295 -6.57 -3.73 -22.82
CA LEU A 295 -6.72 -5.09 -23.33
C LEU A 295 -7.73 -5.88 -22.49
N ARG A 296 -7.58 -5.86 -21.17
CA ARG A 296 -8.51 -6.55 -20.26
C ARG A 296 -9.93 -6.02 -20.35
N TYR A 297 -10.09 -4.69 -20.45
CA TYR A 297 -11.40 -4.07 -20.68
C TYR A 297 -12.03 -4.54 -21.99
N ALA A 298 -11.29 -4.53 -23.10
CA ALA A 298 -11.77 -4.97 -24.41
C ALA A 298 -12.24 -6.43 -24.38
N VAL A 299 -11.45 -7.31 -23.74
CA VAL A 299 -11.78 -8.73 -23.59
C VAL A 299 -13.05 -8.94 -22.76
N ASN A 300 -13.17 -8.27 -21.61
CA ASN A 300 -14.38 -8.36 -20.79
C ASN A 300 -15.63 -7.88 -21.56
N ARG A 301 -15.50 -6.84 -22.39
CA ARG A 301 -16.60 -6.39 -23.26
C ARG A 301 -16.99 -7.44 -24.30
N LEU A 302 -16.04 -8.12 -24.93
CA LEU A 302 -16.33 -9.18 -25.89
C LEU A 302 -17.01 -10.37 -25.21
N LEU A 303 -16.54 -10.79 -24.04
CA LEU A 303 -17.15 -11.87 -23.25
C LEU A 303 -18.60 -11.56 -22.89
N LEU A 304 -18.89 -10.33 -22.44
CA LEU A 304 -20.26 -9.90 -22.09
C LEU A 304 -21.17 -9.88 -23.31
N LYS A 305 -20.68 -9.35 -24.44
CA LYS A 305 -21.44 -9.40 -25.69
C LYS A 305 -21.70 -10.86 -26.13
N GLY A 306 -20.78 -11.79 -25.84
CA GLY A 306 -20.84 -13.21 -26.23
C GLY A 306 -22.01 -13.97 -25.62
N GLN A 307 -22.43 -13.55 -24.43
CA GLN A 307 -23.52 -14.16 -23.67
C GLN A 307 -24.92 -13.76 -24.17
N ALA A 308 -25.02 -12.76 -25.06
CA ALA A 308 -26.30 -12.17 -25.47
C ALA A 308 -26.97 -12.85 -26.69
N GLY A 309 -26.43 -13.95 -27.23
CA GLY A 309 -26.93 -14.63 -28.44
C GLY A 309 -26.62 -13.83 -29.73
N ARG A 310 -26.14 -14.49 -30.80
CA ARG A 310 -25.56 -13.77 -31.95
C ARG A 310 -25.64 -14.49 -33.29
N ASP A 311 -25.61 -13.69 -34.35
CA ASP A 311 -25.56 -14.11 -35.74
C ASP A 311 -24.12 -14.42 -36.20
N ALA A 312 -23.98 -15.24 -37.26
CA ALA A 312 -22.70 -15.79 -37.71
C ALA A 312 -21.66 -14.74 -38.15
N ALA A 313 -22.07 -13.63 -38.79
CA ALA A 313 -21.15 -12.58 -39.23
C ALA A 313 -20.51 -11.83 -38.05
N ALA A 314 -21.26 -11.59 -36.98
CA ALA A 314 -20.75 -10.97 -35.77
C ALA A 314 -19.77 -11.90 -35.03
N ALA A 315 -20.01 -13.22 -35.07
CA ALA A 315 -19.11 -14.20 -34.49
C ALA A 315 -17.75 -14.26 -35.22
N ALA A 316 -17.74 -14.17 -36.55
CA ALA A 316 -16.50 -14.16 -37.33
C ALA A 316 -15.66 -12.88 -37.08
N SER A 317 -16.30 -11.71 -37.01
CA SER A 317 -15.62 -10.46 -36.67
C SER A 317 -14.99 -10.49 -35.28
N ASP A 318 -15.71 -11.02 -34.28
CA ASP A 318 -15.21 -11.12 -32.92
C ASP A 318 -14.04 -12.10 -32.79
N LEU A 319 -14.00 -13.15 -33.62
CA LEU A 319 -12.88 -14.09 -33.66
C LEU A 319 -11.61 -13.41 -34.20
N SER A 320 -11.73 -12.63 -35.28
CA SER A 320 -10.61 -11.82 -35.79
C SER A 320 -10.12 -10.83 -34.73
N THR A 321 -11.03 -10.20 -34.00
CA THR A 321 -10.66 -9.32 -32.88
C THR A 321 -9.98 -10.13 -31.76
N ALA A 322 -10.42 -11.34 -31.45
CA ALA A 322 -9.78 -12.18 -30.44
C ALA A 322 -8.33 -12.54 -30.82
N ASP A 323 -8.07 -12.85 -32.10
CA ASP A 323 -6.71 -13.11 -32.61
C ASP A 323 -5.80 -11.88 -32.47
N GLU A 324 -6.30 -10.69 -32.79
CA GLU A 324 -5.57 -9.42 -32.60
C GLU A 324 -5.25 -9.17 -31.11
N LEU A 325 -6.21 -9.44 -30.22
CA LEU A 325 -6.02 -9.30 -28.78
C LEU A 325 -5.01 -10.32 -28.24
N ASP A 326 -5.00 -11.57 -28.72
CA ASP A 326 -4.01 -12.59 -28.33
C ASP A 326 -2.61 -12.19 -28.81
N ALA A 327 -2.47 -11.70 -30.04
CA ALA A 327 -1.20 -11.17 -30.55
C ALA A 327 -0.69 -10.01 -29.69
N HIS A 328 -1.58 -9.11 -29.28
CA HIS A 328 -1.23 -8.01 -28.37
C HIS A 328 -0.82 -8.52 -26.98
N ALA A 329 -1.54 -9.50 -26.42
CA ALA A 329 -1.18 -10.10 -25.13
C ALA A 329 0.20 -10.74 -25.15
N LYS A 330 0.54 -11.48 -26.22
CA LYS A 330 1.87 -12.07 -26.45
C LYS A 330 2.96 -11.01 -26.50
N LYS A 331 2.72 -9.92 -27.25
CA LYS A 331 3.67 -8.80 -27.33
C LYS A 331 3.94 -8.19 -25.95
N LEU A 332 2.91 -7.99 -25.13
CA LEU A 332 3.07 -7.47 -23.77
C LEU A 332 3.84 -8.44 -22.87
N ASP A 333 3.63 -9.75 -23.03
CA ASP A 333 4.39 -10.77 -22.30
C ASP A 333 5.88 -10.75 -22.67
N THR A 334 6.22 -10.60 -23.96
CA THR A 334 7.61 -10.41 -24.44
C THR A 334 8.22 -9.11 -23.90
N MET A 335 7.49 -8.00 -23.92
CA MET A 335 7.96 -6.73 -23.34
C MET A 335 8.27 -6.86 -21.85
N LEU A 336 7.52 -7.70 -21.11
CA LEU A 336 7.83 -8.00 -19.71
C LEU A 336 9.15 -8.78 -19.57
N GLU A 337 9.47 -9.71 -20.48
CA GLU A 337 10.76 -10.42 -20.46
C GLU A 337 11.92 -9.46 -20.68
N GLU A 338 11.78 -8.56 -21.66
CA GLU A 338 12.75 -7.49 -21.89
C GLU A 338 12.88 -6.58 -20.66
N PHE A 339 11.76 -6.19 -20.05
CA PHE A 339 11.73 -5.38 -18.84
C PHE A 339 12.50 -6.04 -17.70
N ALA A 340 12.35 -7.36 -17.50
CA ALA A 340 13.05 -8.10 -16.46
C ALA A 340 14.58 -8.00 -16.59
N THR A 341 15.11 -7.89 -17.82
CA THR A 341 16.57 -7.72 -18.05
C THR A 341 17.09 -6.34 -17.64
N LYS A 342 16.22 -5.33 -17.58
CA LYS A 342 16.55 -3.96 -17.19
C LYS A 342 16.46 -3.72 -15.69
N ILE A 343 15.88 -4.65 -14.92
CA ILE A 343 15.76 -4.54 -13.46
C ILE A 343 17.18 -4.53 -12.84
N PRO A 344 17.56 -3.49 -12.08
CA PRO A 344 18.89 -3.41 -11.48
C PRO A 344 19.17 -4.57 -10.53
N PHE A 345 20.45 -4.95 -10.41
CA PHE A 345 20.90 -6.02 -9.52
C PHE A 345 20.19 -7.36 -9.72
N ALA A 346 19.74 -7.69 -10.93
CA ALA A 346 19.09 -8.97 -11.22
C ALA A 346 19.92 -10.19 -10.75
N GLY A 347 21.26 -10.09 -10.83
CA GLY A 347 22.18 -11.13 -10.33
C GLY A 347 22.27 -11.27 -8.80
N SER A 348 21.71 -10.33 -8.02
CA SER A 348 21.63 -10.44 -6.56
C SER A 348 20.55 -11.42 -6.08
N ARG A 349 19.64 -11.82 -6.97
CA ARG A 349 18.51 -12.72 -6.68
C ARG A 349 19.03 -14.10 -6.27
N ARG A 350 18.80 -14.48 -5.02
CA ARG A 350 19.24 -15.78 -4.48
C ARG A 350 18.07 -16.52 -3.86
N ARG A 351 17.92 -17.79 -4.20
CA ARG A 351 16.85 -18.65 -3.67
C ARG A 351 17.38 -19.52 -2.55
N PHE A 352 16.69 -19.54 -1.43
CA PHE A 352 17.04 -20.30 -0.24
C PHE A 352 15.93 -21.25 0.17
N PHE A 353 16.33 -22.37 0.78
CA PHE A 353 15.41 -23.33 1.40
C PHE A 353 15.53 -23.21 2.93
N LEU A 354 14.42 -22.92 3.59
CA LEU A 354 14.34 -22.76 5.05
C LEU A 354 14.29 -24.12 5.75
N GLY A 355 15.42 -24.82 5.80
CA GLY A 355 15.48 -26.22 6.26
C GLY A 355 15.15 -26.44 7.74
N GLU A 356 15.34 -25.45 8.60
CA GLU A 356 14.90 -25.52 10.01
C GLU A 356 13.38 -25.33 10.12
N GLN A 357 12.83 -24.33 9.44
CA GLN A 357 11.40 -24.05 9.42
C GLN A 357 10.62 -25.18 8.74
N ALA A 358 11.17 -25.78 7.68
CA ALA A 358 10.58 -26.95 7.04
C ALA A 358 10.47 -28.17 7.98
N ARG A 359 11.34 -28.27 9.00
CA ARG A 359 11.30 -29.34 10.02
C ARG A 359 10.40 -29.00 11.20
N THR A 360 10.33 -27.72 11.57
CA THR A 360 9.59 -27.26 12.77
C THR A 360 8.14 -26.88 12.47
N TRP A 361 7.84 -26.35 11.28
CA TRP A 361 6.48 -26.03 10.85
C TRP A 361 5.85 -27.25 10.20
N SER A 362 4.90 -27.88 10.91
CA SER A 362 4.26 -29.13 10.50
C SER A 362 3.30 -28.99 9.31
N THR A 363 2.91 -27.77 8.94
CA THR A 363 1.93 -27.50 7.86
C THR A 363 2.34 -26.29 7.04
N TRP A 364 1.91 -26.26 5.78
CA TRP A 364 2.04 -25.12 4.87
C TRP A 364 0.69 -24.85 4.19
N PRO A 365 0.37 -23.59 3.85
CA PRO A 365 1.17 -22.38 4.03
C PRO A 365 1.21 -21.88 5.49
N GLN A 366 2.18 -21.01 5.77
CA GLN A 366 2.32 -20.26 7.03
C GLN A 366 2.11 -18.77 6.79
N LYS A 367 1.90 -17.99 7.87
CA LYS A 367 1.79 -16.53 7.78
C LYS A 367 3.05 -15.96 7.14
N HIS A 368 2.92 -15.21 6.06
CA HIS A 368 4.00 -14.67 5.24
C HIS A 368 4.84 -15.67 4.44
N PHE A 369 4.59 -16.98 4.53
CA PHE A 369 5.35 -17.99 3.78
C PHE A 369 4.43 -19.06 3.16
N PHE A 370 4.32 -19.06 1.82
CA PHE A 370 3.53 -20.09 1.13
C PHE A 370 4.24 -21.45 1.08
N THR A 371 5.57 -21.44 0.93
CA THR A 371 6.43 -22.63 0.86
C THR A 371 7.71 -22.38 1.66
N PRO A 372 8.53 -23.41 1.99
CA PRO A 372 9.84 -23.20 2.60
C PRO A 372 10.88 -22.53 1.70
N PHE A 373 10.54 -22.19 0.45
CA PHE A 373 11.43 -21.48 -0.45
C PHE A 373 11.20 -19.97 -0.36
N VAL A 374 12.29 -19.24 -0.16
CA VAL A 374 12.31 -17.77 -0.14
C VAL A 374 13.36 -17.25 -1.10
N THR A 375 13.13 -16.07 -1.65
CA THR A 375 14.09 -15.39 -2.53
C THR A 375 14.56 -14.10 -1.88
N THR A 376 15.87 -13.94 -1.75
CA THR A 376 16.51 -12.71 -1.26
C THR A 376 17.03 -11.85 -2.41
N TYR A 377 17.21 -10.56 -2.12
CA TYR A 377 17.61 -9.52 -3.05
C TYR A 377 18.59 -8.56 -2.37
N GLU A 378 19.15 -7.63 -3.13
CA GLU A 378 19.99 -6.55 -2.60
C GLU A 378 19.26 -5.71 -1.53
N ASP A 379 18.02 -5.28 -1.80
CA ASP A 379 17.15 -4.60 -0.83
C ASP A 379 15.65 -4.82 -1.10
N GLN A 380 14.82 -4.41 -0.14
CA GLN A 380 13.37 -4.63 -0.17
C GLN A 380 12.67 -3.90 -1.33
N GLY A 381 13.19 -2.77 -1.80
CA GLY A 381 12.67 -2.03 -2.95
C GLY A 381 12.93 -2.76 -4.26
N TYR A 382 14.12 -3.34 -4.44
CA TYR A 382 14.37 -4.21 -5.61
C TYR A 382 13.53 -5.48 -5.58
N ALA A 383 13.35 -6.07 -4.39
CA ALA A 383 12.45 -7.20 -4.22
C ALA A 383 11.00 -6.82 -4.58
N ALA A 384 10.52 -5.65 -4.16
CA ALA A 384 9.20 -5.13 -4.53
C ALA A 384 9.07 -4.89 -6.04
N LEU A 385 10.12 -4.42 -6.71
CA LEU A 385 10.14 -4.27 -8.17
C LEU A 385 9.99 -5.61 -8.89
N TRP A 386 10.65 -6.67 -8.42
CA TRP A 386 10.42 -8.02 -8.92
C TRP A 386 8.99 -8.51 -8.65
N ALA A 387 8.42 -8.19 -7.49
CA ALA A 387 7.03 -8.50 -7.18
C ALA A 387 6.04 -7.81 -8.16
N LEU A 388 6.31 -6.55 -8.55
CA LEU A 388 5.54 -5.83 -9.58
C LEU A 388 5.62 -6.53 -10.95
N TYR A 389 6.81 -6.98 -11.34
CA TYR A 389 7.02 -7.75 -12.57
C TYR A 389 6.22 -9.06 -12.55
N PHE A 390 6.32 -9.86 -11.48
CA PHE A 390 5.58 -11.12 -11.38
C PHE A 390 4.06 -10.88 -11.43
N ALA A 391 3.57 -9.85 -10.75
CA ALA A 391 2.16 -9.48 -10.80
C ALA A 391 1.71 -9.06 -12.20
N ALA A 392 2.50 -8.26 -12.92
CA ALA A 392 2.19 -7.86 -14.30
C ALA A 392 2.14 -9.07 -15.24
N ARG A 393 3.11 -10.00 -15.15
CA ARG A 393 3.10 -11.26 -15.91
C ARG A 393 1.87 -12.12 -15.60
N ILE A 394 1.49 -12.23 -14.33
CA ILE A 394 0.25 -12.92 -13.90
C ILE A 394 -0.97 -12.26 -14.57
N LEU A 395 -1.06 -10.93 -14.55
CA LEU A 395 -2.19 -10.19 -15.11
C LEU A 395 -2.29 -10.35 -16.64
N VAL A 396 -1.18 -10.24 -17.36
CA VAL A 396 -1.12 -10.41 -18.82
C VAL A 396 -1.52 -11.85 -19.21
N ASN A 397 -0.92 -12.86 -18.60
CA ASN A 397 -1.24 -14.26 -18.90
C ASN A 397 -2.67 -14.63 -18.49
N SER A 398 -3.19 -14.07 -17.39
CA SER A 398 -4.60 -14.24 -17.02
C SER A 398 -5.54 -13.56 -18.03
N THR A 399 -5.16 -12.40 -18.57
CA THR A 399 -5.92 -11.73 -19.64
C THR A 399 -5.90 -12.58 -20.92
N ARG A 400 -4.75 -13.16 -21.27
CA ARG A 400 -4.63 -14.11 -22.39
C ARG A 400 -5.49 -15.35 -22.21
N LEU A 401 -5.58 -15.91 -20.99
CA LEU A 401 -6.53 -17.00 -20.71
C LEU A 401 -7.99 -16.61 -20.99
N LYS A 402 -8.40 -15.38 -20.67
CA LYS A 402 -9.73 -14.87 -21.00
C LYS A 402 -9.93 -14.71 -22.51
N ILE A 403 -8.91 -14.25 -23.24
CA ILE A 403 -8.94 -14.13 -24.71
C ILE A 403 -9.13 -15.50 -25.35
N LEU A 404 -8.34 -16.49 -24.92
CA LEU A 404 -8.41 -17.85 -25.47
C LEU A 404 -9.83 -18.44 -25.36
N ARG A 405 -10.58 -18.14 -24.28
CA ARG A 405 -11.97 -18.60 -24.13
C ARG A 405 -12.97 -18.01 -25.13
N LEU A 406 -12.61 -16.94 -25.83
CA LEU A 406 -13.44 -16.39 -26.91
C LEU A 406 -13.46 -17.32 -28.13
N HIS A 407 -12.47 -18.21 -28.27
CA HIS A 407 -12.44 -19.17 -29.37
C HIS A 407 -13.43 -20.31 -29.09
N PRO A 408 -14.36 -20.60 -30.02
CA PRO A 408 -15.22 -21.76 -29.88
C PRO A 408 -14.40 -23.06 -29.96
N PRO A 409 -14.86 -24.15 -29.34
CA PRO A 409 -14.21 -25.45 -29.49
C PRO A 409 -14.20 -25.86 -30.97
N SER A 410 -13.02 -25.89 -31.58
CA SER A 410 -12.87 -26.27 -32.99
C SER A 410 -13.07 -27.78 -33.17
N SER A 411 -13.70 -28.21 -34.27
CA SER A 411 -13.71 -29.62 -34.67
C SER A 411 -12.34 -30.06 -35.20
N ASP A 412 -11.53 -29.12 -35.68
CA ASP A 412 -10.17 -29.36 -36.16
C ASP A 412 -9.28 -29.80 -34.99
N ARG A 413 -8.54 -30.88 -35.20
CA ARG A 413 -7.63 -31.44 -34.19
C ARG A 413 -6.40 -30.56 -34.01
N GLU A 414 -5.86 -29.97 -35.07
CA GLU A 414 -4.66 -29.14 -35.01
C GLU A 414 -4.95 -27.84 -34.27
N MET A 415 -6.06 -27.18 -34.61
CA MET A 415 -6.50 -25.95 -33.95
C MET A 415 -6.81 -26.17 -32.46
N ARG A 416 -7.44 -27.30 -32.10
CA ARG A 416 -7.63 -27.68 -30.68
C ARG A 416 -6.31 -27.90 -29.95
N SER A 417 -5.37 -28.60 -30.58
CA SER A 417 -4.05 -28.84 -29.98
C SER A 417 -3.29 -27.54 -29.74
N ALA A 418 -3.33 -26.61 -30.70
CA ALA A 418 -2.69 -25.30 -30.57
C ALA A 418 -3.32 -24.46 -29.43
N TYR A 419 -4.66 -24.49 -29.33
CA TYR A 419 -5.40 -23.85 -28.24
C TYR A 419 -5.02 -24.45 -26.86
N ASP A 420 -5.03 -25.77 -26.72
CA ASP A 420 -4.71 -26.45 -25.46
C ASP A 420 -3.25 -26.19 -25.04
N GLN A 421 -2.34 -26.13 -26.01
CA GLN A 421 -0.95 -25.75 -25.77
C GLN A 421 -0.84 -24.31 -25.27
N ALA A 422 -1.47 -23.34 -25.95
CA ALA A 422 -1.48 -21.93 -25.54
C ALA A 422 -2.08 -21.72 -24.15
N ARG A 423 -3.17 -22.44 -23.83
CA ARG A 423 -3.80 -22.42 -22.51
C ARG A 423 -2.88 -22.99 -21.43
N THR A 424 -2.21 -24.10 -21.72
CA THR A 424 -1.26 -24.76 -20.80
C THR A 424 -0.05 -23.89 -20.54
N GLU A 425 0.47 -23.21 -21.56
CA GLU A 425 1.54 -22.22 -21.46
C GLU A 425 1.14 -21.08 -20.51
N CYS A 426 -0.02 -20.45 -20.74
CA CYS A 426 -0.50 -19.36 -19.89
C CYS A 426 -0.65 -19.78 -18.42
N LEU A 427 -1.23 -20.97 -18.17
CA LEU A 427 -1.37 -21.51 -16.82
C LEU A 427 -0.01 -21.78 -16.17
N SER A 428 0.94 -22.34 -16.92
CA SER A 428 2.29 -22.62 -16.43
C SER A 428 3.01 -21.33 -16.06
N ASN A 429 2.91 -20.29 -16.90
CA ASN A 429 3.45 -18.95 -16.63
C ASN A 429 2.83 -18.35 -15.36
N ILE A 430 1.50 -18.38 -15.21
CA ILE A 430 0.83 -17.87 -14.01
C ILE A 430 1.30 -18.64 -12.77
N HIS A 431 1.39 -19.97 -12.83
CA HIS A 431 1.84 -20.79 -11.71
C HIS A 431 3.29 -20.51 -11.32
N LEU A 432 4.18 -20.29 -12.28
CA LEU A 432 5.58 -19.95 -12.05
C LEU A 432 5.71 -18.57 -11.40
N MET A 433 5.09 -17.55 -12.01
CA MET A 433 5.09 -16.17 -11.50
C MET A 433 4.45 -16.04 -10.12
N ALA A 434 3.34 -16.75 -9.87
CA ALA A 434 2.73 -16.78 -8.55
C ALA A 434 3.62 -17.49 -7.52
N GLY A 435 4.42 -18.46 -7.93
CA GLY A 435 5.36 -19.15 -7.05
C GLY A 435 6.51 -18.23 -6.67
N ASP A 436 7.04 -17.52 -7.65
CA ASP A 436 8.09 -16.53 -7.46
C ASP A 436 7.62 -15.36 -6.59
N LEU A 437 6.44 -14.79 -6.87
CA LEU A 437 5.84 -13.75 -6.03
C LEU A 437 5.69 -14.17 -4.57
N ALA A 438 5.20 -15.40 -4.33
CA ALA A 438 5.08 -15.93 -2.98
C ALA A 438 6.43 -16.13 -2.27
N SER A 439 7.50 -16.41 -3.02
CA SER A 439 8.86 -16.55 -2.48
C SER A 439 9.53 -15.22 -2.15
N VAL A 440 9.14 -14.13 -2.83
CA VAL A 440 9.67 -12.77 -2.61
C VAL A 440 9.01 -12.09 -1.42
N HIS A 441 7.72 -12.35 -1.21
CA HIS A 441 6.90 -11.73 -0.19
C HIS A 441 7.54 -11.68 1.22
N PRO A 442 8.10 -12.79 1.78
CA PRO A 442 8.75 -12.72 3.08
C PRO A 442 9.93 -11.74 3.14
N PHE A 443 10.72 -11.63 2.07
CA PHE A 443 11.88 -10.73 2.03
C PHE A 443 11.45 -9.27 1.96
N VAL A 444 10.45 -8.93 1.13
CA VAL A 444 9.90 -7.56 1.06
C VAL A 444 9.36 -7.13 2.42
N LEU A 445 8.70 -8.04 3.15
CA LEU A 445 8.18 -7.78 4.49
C LEU A 445 9.24 -7.84 5.60
N ASP A 446 10.52 -8.00 5.27
CA ASP A 446 11.62 -8.07 6.24
C ASP A 446 11.39 -9.21 7.27
N ARG A 447 10.89 -10.36 6.79
CA ARG A 447 10.69 -11.60 7.58
C ARG A 447 11.89 -12.53 7.49
N VAL A 448 12.79 -12.29 6.55
CA VAL A 448 14.04 -13.04 6.37
C VAL A 448 15.17 -12.05 6.18
N VAL A 449 16.27 -12.27 6.89
CA VAL A 449 17.48 -11.44 6.79
C VAL A 449 18.69 -12.34 6.67
N GLU A 450 19.62 -11.98 5.78
CA GLU A 450 20.90 -12.65 5.66
C GLU A 450 21.77 -12.36 6.87
N SER A 451 22.19 -13.42 7.57
CA SER A 451 23.16 -13.34 8.65
C SER A 451 24.55 -13.64 8.10
N THR A 452 25.42 -12.63 8.12
CA THR A 452 26.86 -12.83 7.99
C THR A 452 27.39 -13.23 9.37
N THR A 453 27.47 -14.54 9.62
CA THR A 453 28.24 -15.06 10.76
C THR A 453 29.72 -14.80 10.49
N THR A 454 30.18 -13.59 10.79
CA THR A 454 31.59 -13.34 11.08
C THR A 454 31.75 -13.45 12.58
N ASP A 455 31.89 -14.69 13.06
CA ASP A 455 32.23 -14.94 14.45
C ASP A 455 33.72 -14.59 14.62
N PRO A 456 34.11 -13.52 15.34
CA PRO A 456 35.52 -13.12 15.46
C PRO A 456 36.34 -14.11 16.31
N ALA A 457 35.68 -15.06 16.97
CA ALA A 457 36.27 -15.93 17.97
C ALA A 457 36.79 -17.29 17.44
N THR A 458 36.46 -17.70 16.22
CA THR A 458 36.89 -18.99 15.65
C THR A 458 38.04 -18.88 14.64
N SER A 459 38.61 -17.70 14.43
CA SER A 459 39.78 -17.45 13.55
C SER A 459 41.13 -17.91 14.13
N ARG A 460 41.17 -18.95 14.97
CA ARG A 460 42.43 -19.56 15.43
C ARG A 460 42.34 -21.08 15.44
N CYS A 461 42.33 -21.67 14.25
CA CYS A 461 43.15 -22.84 13.91
C CYS A 461 43.01 -23.08 12.40
N GLY A 462 44.15 -23.12 11.71
CA GLY A 462 44.19 -23.20 10.26
C GLY A 462 43.76 -24.56 9.73
N SER A 463 42.85 -24.55 8.77
CA SER A 463 42.83 -25.36 7.55
C SER A 463 41.53 -25.03 6.81
N ASP A 464 41.67 -24.55 5.57
CA ASP A 464 40.65 -24.12 4.61
C ASP A 464 39.86 -22.83 4.91
N PRO A 465 39.68 -21.95 3.90
CA PRO A 465 38.77 -20.81 4.06
C PRO A 465 37.37 -21.36 4.30
N PRO A 466 36.63 -20.90 5.33
CA PRO A 466 35.24 -21.31 5.49
C PRO A 466 34.50 -20.83 4.25
N SER A 467 33.94 -21.76 3.48
CA SER A 467 32.83 -21.45 2.59
C SER A 467 31.82 -20.71 3.46
N SER A 468 31.64 -19.42 3.22
CA SER A 468 30.77 -18.57 4.03
C SER A 468 29.36 -19.16 3.96
N ALA A 469 28.99 -19.96 4.95
CA ALA A 469 27.68 -20.58 5.01
C ALA A 469 26.66 -19.48 5.27
N PHE A 470 26.08 -18.94 4.19
CA PHE A 470 25.00 -17.97 4.28
C PHE A 470 23.86 -18.60 5.07
N SER A 471 23.56 -18.06 6.24
CA SER A 471 22.42 -18.47 7.04
C SER A 471 21.35 -17.38 7.00
N LEU A 472 20.09 -17.78 6.88
CA LEU A 472 18.95 -16.86 6.94
C LEU A 472 18.34 -16.89 8.33
N VAL A 473 18.10 -15.71 8.88
CA VAL A 473 17.36 -15.54 10.13
C VAL A 473 15.91 -15.22 9.79
N VAL A 474 15.00 -16.04 10.29
CA VAL A 474 13.54 -15.86 10.13
C VAL A 474 13.00 -15.04 11.31
N LYS A 475 12.34 -13.92 11.00
CA LYS A 475 11.81 -12.95 11.96
C LYS A 475 10.27 -12.98 11.99
N THR A 476 9.69 -13.97 12.64
CA THR A 476 8.21 -14.05 12.80
C THR A 476 7.67 -13.20 13.93
N ASP A 477 8.48 -12.87 14.93
CA ASP A 477 8.03 -12.20 16.15
C ASP A 477 8.05 -10.67 16.06
N GLU A 478 8.76 -10.11 15.07
CA GLU A 478 8.85 -8.67 14.85
C GLU A 478 7.63 -8.16 14.05
N PRO A 479 7.09 -6.96 14.34
CA PRO A 479 6.02 -6.39 13.53
C PRO A 479 6.51 -6.08 12.11
N VAL A 480 5.64 -6.22 11.13
CA VAL A 480 5.91 -5.77 9.76
C VAL A 480 5.90 -4.24 9.73
N ARG A 481 6.88 -3.62 9.06
CA ARG A 481 6.92 -2.17 8.87
C ARG A 481 5.86 -1.75 7.84
N PRO A 482 4.95 -0.79 8.14
CA PRO A 482 3.86 -0.45 7.23
C PRO A 482 4.27 0.08 5.85
N HIS A 483 5.37 0.84 5.76
CA HIS A 483 5.87 1.28 4.45
C HIS A 483 6.29 0.10 3.56
N LEU A 484 6.92 -0.95 4.12
CA LEU A 484 7.27 -2.17 3.36
C LEU A 484 6.02 -2.96 2.95
N ALA A 485 5.04 -3.08 3.86
CA ALA A 485 3.78 -3.76 3.56
C ALA A 485 3.03 -3.08 2.40
N THR A 486 3.12 -1.75 2.29
CA THR A 486 2.49 -0.99 1.20
C THR A 486 3.00 -1.41 -0.19
N LEU A 487 4.27 -1.82 -0.30
CA LEU A 487 4.88 -2.27 -1.55
C LEU A 487 4.23 -3.54 -2.12
N MET A 488 3.66 -4.38 -1.25
CA MET A 488 3.04 -5.65 -1.64
C MET A 488 1.54 -5.55 -1.92
N VAL A 489 0.90 -4.40 -1.65
CA VAL A 489 -0.55 -4.22 -1.84
C VAL A 489 -0.96 -4.53 -3.27
N TRP A 490 -0.30 -3.93 -4.26
CA TRP A 490 -0.64 -4.14 -5.66
C TRP A 490 -0.32 -5.56 -6.15
N PRO A 491 0.89 -6.11 -5.96
CA PRO A 491 1.19 -7.49 -6.37
C PRO A 491 0.23 -8.54 -5.81
N LEU A 492 -0.13 -8.44 -4.52
CA LEU A 492 -1.07 -9.37 -3.90
C LEU A 492 -2.51 -9.14 -4.35
N SER A 493 -2.90 -7.88 -4.62
CA SER A 493 -4.22 -7.57 -5.18
C SER A 493 -4.41 -8.25 -6.53
N VAL A 494 -3.40 -8.24 -7.41
CA VAL A 494 -3.47 -8.96 -8.70
C VAL A 494 -3.57 -10.47 -8.45
N ALA A 495 -2.58 -11.04 -7.76
CA ALA A 495 -2.46 -12.49 -7.63
C ALA A 495 -3.62 -13.12 -6.85
N GLY A 496 -4.24 -12.36 -5.93
CA GLY A 496 -5.45 -12.76 -5.22
C GLY A 496 -6.74 -12.60 -6.03
N SER A 497 -6.76 -11.81 -7.10
CA SER A 497 -8.00 -11.44 -7.80
C SER A 497 -8.13 -12.01 -9.21
N VAL A 498 -7.04 -12.52 -9.81
CA VAL A 498 -7.07 -13.04 -11.19
C VAL A 498 -7.34 -14.54 -11.25
N GLU A 499 -7.91 -15.00 -12.36
CA GLU A 499 -8.05 -16.42 -12.67
C GLU A 499 -6.73 -17.07 -13.12
N GLY A 500 -6.65 -18.40 -12.97
CA GLY A 500 -5.48 -19.20 -13.31
C GLY A 500 -4.51 -19.42 -12.15
N VAL A 501 -4.56 -18.57 -11.10
CA VAL A 501 -3.84 -18.83 -9.86
C VAL A 501 -4.55 -19.97 -9.11
N GLY A 502 -3.81 -21.00 -8.72
CA GLY A 502 -4.36 -22.16 -7.99
C GLY A 502 -5.07 -21.76 -6.69
N ALA A 503 -6.18 -22.42 -6.37
CA ALA A 503 -7.11 -22.00 -5.32
C ALA A 503 -6.45 -21.82 -3.93
N ASP A 504 -5.55 -22.73 -3.51
CA ASP A 504 -4.85 -22.60 -2.23
C ASP A 504 -3.94 -21.37 -2.18
N ARG A 505 -3.22 -21.11 -3.28
CA ARG A 505 -2.31 -19.97 -3.38
C ARG A 505 -3.07 -18.65 -3.48
N GLN A 506 -4.16 -18.63 -4.24
CA GLN A 506 -5.03 -17.46 -4.33
C GLN A 506 -5.64 -17.11 -2.96
N ARG A 507 -6.13 -18.11 -2.21
CA ARG A 507 -6.61 -17.94 -0.84
C ARG A 507 -5.51 -17.38 0.07
N TRP A 508 -4.29 -17.91 -0.03
CA TRP A 508 -3.16 -17.40 0.75
C TRP A 508 -2.79 -15.94 0.39
N PHE A 509 -2.74 -15.57 -0.90
CA PHE A 509 -2.50 -14.18 -1.28
C PHE A 509 -3.56 -13.22 -0.75
N ARG A 510 -4.83 -13.65 -0.76
CA ARG A 510 -5.94 -12.88 -0.15
C ARG A 510 -5.76 -12.74 1.36
N SER A 511 -5.34 -13.78 2.07
CA SER A 511 -5.06 -13.69 3.50
C SER A 511 -3.89 -12.76 3.83
N GLU A 512 -2.83 -12.80 3.02
CA GLU A 512 -1.71 -11.88 3.17
C GLU A 512 -2.10 -10.44 2.86
N LEU A 513 -2.94 -10.20 1.86
CA LEU A 513 -3.46 -8.87 1.55
C LEU A 513 -4.35 -8.32 2.67
N SER A 514 -5.20 -9.16 3.26
CA SER A 514 -6.03 -8.83 4.43
C SER A 514 -5.18 -8.44 5.64
N GLU A 515 -4.10 -9.20 5.91
CA GLU A 515 -3.14 -8.89 6.96
C GLU A 515 -2.39 -7.58 6.68
N ILE A 516 -1.96 -7.35 5.45
CA ILE A 516 -1.37 -6.08 5.03
C ILE A 516 -2.36 -4.94 5.25
N GLY A 517 -3.64 -5.11 4.92
CA GLY A 517 -4.71 -4.15 5.23
C GLY A 517 -4.72 -3.73 6.71
N ARG A 518 -4.64 -4.70 7.63
CA ARG A 518 -4.54 -4.44 9.07
C ARG A 518 -3.27 -3.66 9.44
N ILE A 519 -2.13 -3.99 8.85
CA ILE A 519 -0.84 -3.34 9.09
C ILE A 519 -0.84 -1.89 8.57
N VAL A 520 -1.31 -1.68 7.34
CA VAL A 520 -1.31 -0.35 6.71
C VAL A 520 -2.50 0.51 7.15
N GLY A 521 -3.45 -0.07 7.88
CA GLY A 521 -4.64 0.61 8.37
C GLY A 521 -5.64 0.91 7.27
N ASP A 522 -5.82 0.00 6.32
CA ASP A 522 -6.77 0.09 5.21
C ASP A 522 -7.84 -1.00 5.32
N GLY A 523 -9.06 -0.60 5.69
CA GLY A 523 -10.15 -1.53 5.92
C GLY A 523 -10.77 -2.12 4.66
N ILE A 524 -10.53 -1.53 3.49
CA ILE A 524 -10.95 -2.13 2.21
C ILE A 524 -10.07 -3.35 1.93
N LEU A 525 -8.75 -3.23 2.11
CA LEU A 525 -7.82 -4.36 1.92
C LEU A 525 -8.08 -5.50 2.91
N GLU A 526 -8.50 -5.20 4.15
CA GLU A 526 -8.93 -6.21 5.12
C GLU A 526 -10.10 -7.08 4.61
N CYS A 527 -10.86 -6.62 3.61
CA CYS A 527 -11.95 -7.38 3.01
C CYS A 527 -11.46 -8.45 2.02
N ALA A 528 -10.16 -8.55 1.74
CA ALA A 528 -9.62 -9.48 0.74
C ALA A 528 -9.94 -10.96 1.02
N GLU A 529 -10.10 -11.36 2.29
CA GLU A 529 -10.50 -12.70 2.68
C GLU A 529 -12.01 -12.97 2.55
N THR A 530 -12.81 -11.94 2.29
CA THR A 530 -14.26 -12.06 2.18
C THR A 530 -14.70 -12.33 0.74
N GLU A 531 -15.92 -12.83 0.56
CA GLU A 531 -16.52 -13.04 -0.76
C GLU A 531 -16.75 -11.73 -1.54
N HIS A 532 -16.67 -10.59 -0.86
CA HIS A 532 -16.88 -9.26 -1.43
C HIS A 532 -15.63 -8.65 -2.06
N TRP A 533 -14.48 -9.35 -1.98
CA TRP A 533 -13.27 -8.91 -2.65
C TRP A 533 -13.42 -8.99 -4.17
N VAL A 534 -12.81 -8.02 -4.87
CA VAL A 534 -12.89 -7.94 -6.33
C VAL A 534 -12.22 -9.14 -7.00
N VAL A 535 -12.82 -9.60 -8.10
CA VAL A 535 -12.21 -10.57 -9.03
C VAL A 535 -11.98 -9.83 -10.35
N LEU A 536 -10.72 -9.79 -10.78
CA LEU A 536 -10.29 -9.05 -11.97
C LEU A 536 -10.63 -9.79 -13.26
#